data_AF-A0A0B6YDD5-F1
#
_entry.id   AF-A0A0B6YDD5-F1
#
_cell.length_a   1.000
_cell.length_b   1.000
_cell.length_c   1.000
_cell.angle_alpha   90.00
_cell.angle_beta   90.00
_cell.angle_gamma   90.00
#
_symmetry.space_group_name_H-M   'P 1'
#
loop_
_entity.id
_entity.type
_entity.pdbx_description
1 polymer ?
#
loop_
_entity_poly.entity_id
_entity_poly.type
_entity_poly.pdbx_seq_one_letter_code
_entity_poly.pdbx_strand_id
1 'polypeptide(L)'
;NLWDKELAYVDTLLKEDLRNNSAWNQRHFVIKNTSGFTDEVVVSELKYAQDYIRKAPNNESAWNYMKGVLLDRKLNDYPNVIEFCQELYAKQIRSPFLIACMIDCYEELLELGKPKKEENLQKAIQLCNELAEEHDTLRREYWQYMSRSLASKY
;
A
#
# COMPACT_ATOMS: atom_id res chain seq x y z
N ASN A 1 4.38 -17.31 -27.56
CA ASN A 1 5.31 -16.52 -26.74
C ASN A 1 5.27 -17.10 -25.33
N LEU A 2 6.37 -17.17 -24.55
CA LEU A 2 6.36 -17.85 -23.23
C LEU A 2 5.54 -17.09 -22.16
N TRP A 3 5.17 -15.84 -22.45
CA TRP A 3 4.40 -14.97 -21.55
C TRP A 3 2.89 -15.18 -21.57
N ASP A 4 2.33 -15.73 -22.66
CA ASP A 4 0.89 -15.65 -22.97
C ASP A 4 -0.03 -16.32 -21.92
N LYS A 5 0.50 -17.25 -21.13
CA LYS A 5 -0.24 -17.99 -20.08
C LYS A 5 0.23 -17.66 -18.67
N GLU A 6 1.25 -16.83 -18.53
CA GLU A 6 1.96 -16.67 -17.26
C GLU A 6 1.11 -15.93 -16.22
N LEU A 7 0.36 -14.90 -16.63
CA LEU A 7 -0.58 -14.23 -15.71
C LEU A 7 -1.71 -15.16 -15.25
N ALA A 8 -2.23 -16.01 -16.14
CA ALA A 8 -3.25 -16.99 -15.78
C ALA A 8 -2.72 -18.06 -14.80
N TYR A 9 -1.45 -18.44 -14.97
CA TYR A 9 -0.77 -19.33 -14.03
C TYR A 9 -0.57 -18.67 -12.66
N VAL A 10 -0.08 -17.42 -12.63
CA VAL A 10 0.04 -16.62 -11.41
C VAL A 10 -1.31 -16.47 -10.69
N ASP A 11 -2.39 -16.22 -11.43
CA ASP A 11 -3.74 -16.15 -10.85
C ASP A 11 -4.17 -17.47 -10.20
N THR A 12 -3.72 -18.61 -10.72
CA THR A 12 -3.97 -19.93 -10.12
C THR A 12 -3.23 -20.05 -8.80
N LEU A 13 -1.94 -19.71 -8.77
CA LEU A 13 -1.13 -19.72 -7.55
C LEU A 13 -1.69 -18.80 -6.47
N LEU A 14 -2.17 -17.60 -6.84
CA LEU A 14 -2.76 -16.66 -5.88
C LEU A 14 -4.16 -17.06 -5.40
N LYS A 15 -4.90 -17.85 -6.18
CA LYS A 15 -6.17 -18.46 -5.72
C LYS A 15 -5.92 -19.60 -4.74
N GLU A 16 -4.86 -20.37 -4.93
CA GLU A 16 -4.43 -21.43 -4.02
C GLU A 16 -3.87 -20.86 -2.72
N ASP A 17 -2.97 -19.87 -2.82
CA ASP A 17 -2.43 -19.14 -1.69
C ASP A 17 -2.23 -17.66 -2.02
N LEU A 18 -3.15 -16.83 -1.53
CA LEU A 18 -3.09 -15.39 -1.68
C LEU A 18 -1.89 -14.74 -0.99
N ARG A 19 -1.22 -15.42 -0.05
CA ARG A 19 -0.01 -14.93 0.66
C ARG A 19 1.28 -15.35 -0.04
N ASN A 20 1.21 -16.05 -1.17
CA ASN A 20 2.38 -16.49 -1.91
C ASN A 20 3.13 -15.28 -2.51
N ASN A 21 4.15 -14.80 -1.78
CA ASN A 21 4.95 -13.65 -2.20
C ASN A 21 5.66 -13.88 -3.55
N SER A 22 6.05 -15.12 -3.85
CA SER A 22 6.68 -15.47 -5.12
C SER A 22 5.72 -15.29 -6.28
N ALA A 23 4.43 -15.61 -6.11
CA ALA A 23 3.42 -15.39 -7.13
C ALA A 23 3.14 -13.88 -7.35
N TRP A 24 3.08 -13.08 -6.28
CA TRP A 24 2.99 -11.61 -6.40
C TRP A 24 4.20 -11.01 -7.12
N ASN A 25 5.41 -11.45 -6.78
CA ASN A 25 6.63 -11.04 -7.45
C ASN A 25 6.63 -11.46 -8.93
N GLN A 26 6.21 -12.68 -9.24
CA GLN A 26 6.08 -13.16 -10.61
C GLN A 26 5.06 -12.33 -11.40
N ARG A 27 3.93 -11.96 -10.79
CA ARG A 27 2.95 -11.04 -11.40
C ARG A 27 3.61 -9.74 -11.83
N HIS A 28 4.34 -9.11 -10.91
CA HIS A 28 5.03 -7.85 -11.18
C HIS A 28 6.05 -8.02 -12.31
N PHE A 29 6.84 -9.09 -12.27
CA PHE A 29 7.84 -9.41 -13.29
C PHE A 29 7.22 -9.58 -14.69
N VAL A 30 6.13 -10.33 -14.80
CA VAL A 30 5.46 -10.57 -16.09
C VAL A 30 4.92 -9.28 -16.68
N ILE A 31 4.20 -8.48 -15.89
CA ILE A 31 3.62 -7.21 -16.36
C ILE A 31 4.73 -6.26 -16.80
N LYS A 32 5.77 -6.11 -15.99
CA LYS A 32 6.92 -5.26 -16.31
C LYS A 32 7.60 -5.64 -17.64
N ASN A 33 7.67 -6.92 -17.97
CA ASN A 33 8.34 -7.42 -19.17
C ASN A 33 7.41 -7.66 -20.38
N THR A 34 6.11 -7.34 -20.25
CA THR A 34 5.13 -7.51 -21.33
C THR A 34 4.45 -6.20 -21.68
N SER A 35 3.36 -5.85 -20.99
CA SER A 35 2.61 -4.60 -21.23
C SER A 35 3.30 -3.36 -20.64
N GLY A 36 4.15 -3.55 -19.63
CA GLY A 36 4.60 -2.47 -18.75
C GLY A 36 3.46 -1.95 -17.86
N PHE A 37 3.80 -1.00 -16.98
CA PHE A 37 2.86 -0.33 -16.08
C PHE A 37 2.37 1.00 -16.68
N THR A 38 1.58 0.92 -17.76
CA THR A 38 0.83 2.07 -18.29
C THR A 38 -0.24 2.52 -17.28
N ASP A 39 -0.83 3.70 -17.47
CA ASP A 39 -1.83 4.23 -16.54
C ASP A 39 -3.04 3.29 -16.40
N GLU A 40 -3.49 2.70 -17.52
CA GLU A 40 -4.59 1.74 -17.54
C GLU A 40 -4.23 0.45 -16.81
N VAL A 41 -3.01 -0.06 -17.01
CA VAL A 41 -2.52 -1.27 -16.34
C VAL A 41 -2.41 -1.01 -14.84
N VAL A 42 -1.85 0.12 -14.42
CA VAL A 42 -1.75 0.51 -13.01
C VAL A 42 -3.12 0.53 -12.35
N VAL A 43 -4.12 1.19 -12.95
CA VAL A 43 -5.47 1.22 -12.40
C VAL A 43 -6.05 -0.19 -12.25
N SER A 44 -5.83 -1.06 -13.24
CA SER A 44 -6.29 -2.46 -13.18
C SER A 44 -5.59 -3.27 -12.09
N GLU A 45 -4.28 -3.08 -11.90
CA GLU A 45 -3.47 -3.81 -10.93
C GLU A 45 -3.65 -3.30 -9.50
N LEU A 46 -3.92 -2.00 -9.32
CA LEU A 46 -4.39 -1.46 -8.05
C LEU A 46 -5.70 -2.13 -7.63
N LYS A 47 -6.68 -2.19 -8.53
CA LYS A 47 -7.95 -2.87 -8.24
C LYS A 47 -7.73 -4.35 -7.90
N TYR A 48 -6.89 -5.04 -8.66
CA TYR A 48 -6.53 -6.43 -8.41
C TYR A 48 -5.94 -6.62 -7.00
N ALA A 49 -4.95 -5.81 -6.63
CA ALA A 49 -4.34 -5.85 -5.30
C ALA A 49 -5.36 -5.54 -4.19
N GLN A 50 -6.18 -4.51 -4.36
CA GLN A 50 -7.23 -4.12 -3.41
C GLN A 50 -8.24 -5.24 -3.18
N ASP A 51 -8.64 -5.97 -4.21
CA ASP A 51 -9.57 -7.11 -4.09
C ASP A 51 -8.98 -8.26 -3.27
N TYR A 52 -7.66 -8.48 -3.33
CA TYR A 52 -6.99 -9.45 -2.46
C TYR A 52 -6.77 -8.93 -1.04
N ILE A 53 -6.45 -7.64 -0.88
CA ILE A 53 -6.35 -7.00 0.44
C ILE A 53 -7.69 -7.08 1.17
N ARG A 54 -8.83 -6.87 0.49
CA ARG A 54 -10.16 -7.03 1.11
C ARG A 54 -10.39 -8.42 1.68
N LYS A 55 -9.87 -9.46 1.02
CA LYS A 55 -9.98 -10.86 1.48
C LYS A 55 -9.05 -11.15 2.66
N ALA A 56 -7.87 -10.57 2.67
CA ALA A 56 -6.88 -10.76 3.72
C ALA A 56 -6.13 -9.45 4.02
N PRO A 57 -6.68 -8.56 4.86
CA PRO A 57 -6.08 -7.25 5.10
C PRO A 57 -4.67 -7.31 5.70
N ASN A 58 -4.35 -8.39 6.43
CA ASN A 58 -3.03 -8.63 7.02
C ASN A 58 -2.06 -9.39 6.08
N ASN A 59 -2.35 -9.47 4.79
CA ASN A 59 -1.45 -10.06 3.81
C ASN A 59 -0.45 -9.01 3.29
N GLU A 60 0.76 -9.03 3.85
CA GLU A 60 1.84 -8.10 3.47
C GLU A 60 2.15 -8.11 1.97
N SER A 61 2.15 -9.28 1.32
CA SER A 61 2.53 -9.39 -0.10
C SER A 61 1.62 -8.58 -1.03
N ALA A 62 0.32 -8.54 -0.75
CA ALA A 62 -0.61 -7.75 -1.56
C ALA A 62 -0.41 -6.24 -1.38
N TRP A 63 -0.09 -5.79 -0.16
CA TRP A 63 0.26 -4.39 0.12
C TRP A 63 1.58 -3.99 -0.53
N ASN A 64 2.60 -4.85 -0.42
CA ASN A 64 3.91 -4.62 -1.04
C ASN A 64 3.80 -4.61 -2.57
N TYR A 65 2.96 -5.47 -3.15
CA TYR A 65 2.67 -5.43 -4.58
C TYR A 65 2.00 -4.12 -4.98
N MET A 66 0.95 -3.68 -4.27
CA MET A 66 0.25 -2.42 -4.53
C MET A 66 1.22 -1.22 -4.50
N LYS A 67 2.10 -1.16 -3.49
CA LYS A 67 3.15 -0.14 -3.41
C LYS A 67 4.16 -0.25 -4.57
N GLY A 68 4.56 -1.47 -4.93
CA GLY A 68 5.49 -1.72 -6.03
C GLY A 68 4.96 -1.27 -7.40
N VAL A 69 3.66 -1.46 -7.65
CA VAL A 69 2.98 -0.96 -8.87
C VAL A 69 3.05 0.58 -8.98
N LEU A 70 3.16 1.28 -7.85
CA LEU A 70 3.21 2.73 -7.76
C LEU A 70 4.63 3.28 -7.54
N LEU A 71 5.68 2.46 -7.58
CA LEU A 71 7.03 2.88 -7.16
C LEU A 71 7.56 4.13 -7.89
N ASP A 72 7.26 4.25 -9.18
CA ASP A 72 7.71 5.38 -10.03
C ASP A 72 6.64 6.49 -10.16
N ARG A 73 5.63 6.48 -9.28
CA ARG A 73 4.44 7.35 -9.34
C ARG A 73 4.14 7.93 -7.96
N LYS A 74 3.42 9.05 -7.92
CA LYS A 74 2.96 9.63 -6.65
C LYS A 74 1.68 8.93 -6.21
N LEU A 75 1.60 8.54 -4.95
CA LEU A 75 0.41 7.91 -4.36
C LEU A 75 -0.84 8.79 -4.53
N ASN A 76 -0.67 10.11 -4.39
CA ASN A 76 -1.74 11.09 -4.50
C ASN A 76 -2.23 11.35 -5.93
N ASP A 77 -1.53 10.85 -6.96
CA ASP A 77 -2.07 10.82 -8.33
C ASP A 77 -3.19 9.76 -8.46
N TYR A 78 -3.31 8.88 -7.46
CA TYR A 78 -4.31 7.81 -7.36
C TYR A 78 -5.15 7.95 -6.07
N PRO A 79 -6.11 8.89 -6.01
CA PRO A 79 -6.94 9.14 -4.82
C PRO A 79 -7.66 7.89 -4.29
N ASN A 80 -7.93 6.93 -5.18
CA ASN A 80 -8.54 5.65 -4.83
C ASN A 80 -7.70 4.82 -3.83
N VAL A 81 -6.40 5.09 -3.69
CA VAL A 81 -5.53 4.42 -2.71
C VAL A 81 -5.86 4.88 -1.29
N ILE A 82 -5.87 6.20 -1.05
CA ILE A 82 -6.19 6.74 0.27
C ILE A 82 -7.67 6.51 0.63
N GLU A 83 -8.58 6.64 -0.33
CA GLU A 83 -10.00 6.33 -0.15
C GLU A 83 -10.21 4.86 0.26
N PHE A 84 -9.51 3.93 -0.40
CA PHE A 84 -9.54 2.52 -0.04
C PHE A 84 -9.00 2.27 1.37
N CYS A 85 -7.90 2.92 1.74
CA CYS A 85 -7.36 2.80 3.09
C CYS A 85 -8.33 3.34 4.15
N GLN A 86 -8.93 4.51 3.90
CA GLN A 86 -9.94 5.10 4.78
C GLN A 86 -11.19 4.20 4.89
N GLU A 87 -11.63 3.58 3.80
CA GLU A 87 -12.73 2.60 3.79
C GLU A 87 -12.44 1.43 4.74
N LEU A 88 -11.26 0.82 4.63
CA LEU A 88 -10.86 -0.30 5.50
C LEU A 88 -10.72 0.15 6.96
N TYR A 89 -10.11 1.31 7.20
CA TYR A 89 -9.92 1.85 8.54
C TYR A 89 -11.27 2.16 9.21
N ALA A 90 -12.24 2.71 8.47
CA ALA A 90 -13.60 2.95 8.96
C ALA A 90 -14.34 1.66 9.33
N LYS A 91 -14.05 0.54 8.65
CA LYS A 91 -14.53 -0.81 8.98
C LYS A 91 -13.83 -1.45 10.18
N GLN A 92 -13.09 -0.68 10.98
CA GLN A 92 -12.34 -1.15 12.15
C GLN A 92 -11.24 -2.17 11.81
N ILE A 93 -10.78 -2.22 10.56
CA ILE A 93 -9.61 -2.99 10.19
C ILE A 93 -8.37 -2.21 10.66
N ARG A 94 -7.51 -2.88 11.42
CA ARG A 94 -6.26 -2.33 11.97
C ARG A 94 -5.07 -3.18 11.56
N SER A 95 -4.88 -3.30 10.25
CA SER A 95 -3.68 -3.95 9.72
C SER A 95 -2.50 -2.99 9.81
N PRO A 96 -1.30 -3.45 10.25
CA PRO A 96 -0.10 -2.62 10.22
C PRO A 96 0.18 -2.03 8.85
N PHE A 97 -0.03 -2.82 7.79
CA PHE A 97 0.23 -2.43 6.40
C PHE A 97 -0.75 -1.37 5.90
N LEU A 98 -2.01 -1.46 6.34
CA LEU A 98 -3.03 -0.44 6.07
C LEU A 98 -2.61 0.90 6.69
N ILE A 99 -2.30 0.90 7.98
CA ILE A 99 -1.98 2.13 8.71
C ILE A 99 -0.66 2.72 8.18
N ALA A 100 0.33 1.88 7.88
CA ALA A 100 1.56 2.29 7.21
C ALA A 100 1.29 2.96 5.86
N CYS A 101 0.42 2.38 5.01
CA CYS A 101 0.07 2.97 3.73
C CYS A 101 -0.64 4.33 3.88
N MET A 102 -1.45 4.51 4.93
CA MET A 102 -2.07 5.81 5.23
C MET A 102 -1.03 6.84 5.63
N ILE A 103 -0.05 6.47 6.44
CA ILE A 103 1.07 7.35 6.82
C ILE A 103 1.83 7.80 5.58
N ASP A 104 2.17 6.88 4.67
CA ASP A 104 2.86 7.22 3.41
C ASP A 104 2.04 8.22 2.58
N CYS A 105 0.72 8.04 2.49
CA CYS A 105 -0.16 8.97 1.77
C CYS A 105 -0.16 10.36 2.41
N TYR A 106 -0.23 10.45 3.75
CA TYR A 106 -0.19 11.74 4.45
C TYR A 106 1.17 12.41 4.37
N GLU A 107 2.27 11.66 4.45
CA GLU A 107 3.62 12.20 4.26
C GLU A 107 3.76 12.81 2.87
N GLU A 108 3.30 12.11 1.82
CA GLU A 108 3.35 12.65 0.46
C GLU A 108 2.44 13.89 0.29
N LEU A 109 1.27 13.94 0.93
CA LEU A 109 0.44 15.15 0.95
C LEU A 109 1.15 16.36 1.57
N LEU A 110 1.92 16.11 2.64
CA LEU A 110 2.74 17.14 3.31
C LEU A 110 3.91 17.59 2.41
N GLU A 111 4.58 16.67 1.72
CA GLU A 111 5.63 16.97 0.73
C GLU A 111 5.13 17.85 -0.42
N LEU A 112 3.93 17.55 -0.91
CA LEU A 112 3.31 18.29 -2.01
C LEU A 112 2.70 19.64 -1.56
N GLY A 113 2.75 19.97 -0.27
CA GLY A 113 2.21 21.22 0.26
C GLY A 113 0.70 21.36 0.07
N LYS A 114 -0.04 20.24 0.10
CA LYS A 114 -1.51 20.24 -0.09
C LYS A 114 -2.22 20.95 1.08
N PRO A 115 -3.48 21.40 0.90
CA PRO A 115 -4.25 22.03 1.97
C PRO A 115 -4.38 21.15 3.21
N LYS A 116 -4.69 21.77 4.37
CA LYS A 116 -4.87 21.09 5.67
C LYS A 116 -3.60 20.43 6.21
N LYS A 117 -2.44 21.08 6.01
CA LYS A 117 -1.13 20.62 6.49
C LYS A 117 -1.16 20.16 7.95
N GLU A 118 -1.71 20.98 8.84
CA GLU A 118 -1.80 20.66 10.28
C GLU A 118 -2.65 19.42 10.56
N GLU A 119 -3.83 19.29 9.94
CA GLU A 119 -4.70 18.12 10.11
C GLU A 119 -4.02 16.85 9.58
N ASN A 120 -3.36 16.92 8.42
CA ASN A 120 -2.64 15.79 7.82
C ASN A 120 -1.45 15.35 8.69
N LEU A 121 -0.69 16.32 9.23
CA LEU A 121 0.44 16.04 10.13
C LEU A 121 -0.04 15.38 11.42
N GLN A 122 -1.06 15.95 12.07
CA GLN A 122 -1.64 15.37 13.28
C GLN A 122 -2.15 13.95 13.02
N LYS A 123 -2.78 13.71 11.87
CA LYS A 123 -3.27 12.37 11.52
C LYS A 123 -2.14 11.38 11.30
N ALA A 124 -1.08 11.76 10.59
CA ALA A 124 0.09 10.91 10.39
C ALA A 124 0.77 10.54 11.71
N ILE A 125 0.96 11.52 12.61
CA ILE A 125 1.53 11.31 13.95
C ILE A 125 0.65 10.37 14.78
N GLN A 126 -0.67 10.58 14.76
CA GLN A 126 -1.62 9.70 15.46
C GLN A 126 -1.46 8.24 15.01
N LEU A 127 -1.43 8.02 13.69
CA LEU A 127 -1.30 6.67 13.11
C LEU A 127 0.05 6.03 13.42
N CYS A 128 1.14 6.79 13.44
CA CYS A 128 2.45 6.31 13.91
C CYS A 128 2.38 5.83 15.37
N ASN A 129 1.70 6.57 16.24
CA ASN A 129 1.56 6.18 17.65
C ASN A 129 0.68 4.92 17.79
N GLU A 130 -0.42 4.81 17.05
CA GLU A 130 -1.27 3.60 17.01
C GLU A 130 -0.46 2.34 16.61
N LEU A 131 0.42 2.46 15.61
CA LEU A 131 1.33 1.37 15.24
C LEU A 131 2.36 1.06 16.33
N ALA A 132 2.94 2.09 16.93
CA ALA A 132 3.97 1.94 17.95
C ALA A 132 3.46 1.27 19.24
N GLU A 133 2.20 1.54 19.61
CA GLU A 133 1.62 1.16 20.90
C GLU A 133 0.73 -0.09 20.81
N GLU A 134 0.00 -0.29 19.72
CA GLU A 134 -1.04 -1.31 19.65
C GLU A 134 -0.86 -2.32 18.52
N HIS A 135 -0.48 -1.87 17.31
CA HIS A 135 -0.67 -2.69 16.11
C HIS A 135 0.63 -3.25 15.49
N ASP A 136 1.78 -2.62 15.71
CA ASP A 136 3.10 -3.07 15.22
C ASP A 136 4.21 -2.79 16.24
N THR A 137 3.99 -3.24 17.48
CA THR A 137 4.85 -2.97 18.63
C THR A 137 6.28 -3.49 18.49
N LEU A 138 6.49 -4.51 17.64
CA LEU A 138 7.84 -4.99 17.29
C LEU A 138 8.67 -3.90 16.60
N ARG A 139 8.02 -3.02 15.83
CA ARG A 139 8.65 -1.88 15.14
C ARG A 139 8.40 -0.55 15.87
N ARG A 140 8.09 -0.58 17.17
CA ARG A 140 7.81 0.62 17.97
C ARG A 140 8.83 1.75 17.76
N GLU A 141 10.12 1.44 17.86
CA GLU A 141 11.18 2.47 17.74
C GLU A 141 11.20 3.11 16.35
N TYR A 142 10.90 2.33 15.31
CA TYR A 142 10.77 2.83 13.95
C TYR A 142 9.57 3.78 13.82
N TRP A 143 8.41 3.40 14.33
CA TRP A 143 7.20 4.25 14.26
C TRP A 143 7.34 5.53 15.09
N GLN A 144 7.99 5.46 16.26
CA GLN A 144 8.31 6.64 17.05
C GLN A 144 9.33 7.54 16.35
N TYR A 145 10.32 6.96 15.66
CA TYR A 145 11.24 7.72 14.82
C TYR A 145 10.50 8.43 13.68
N MET A 146 9.64 7.73 12.96
CA MET A 146 8.82 8.32 11.88
C MET A 146 7.96 9.48 12.40
N SER A 147 7.27 9.29 13.54
CA SER A 147 6.48 10.33 14.21
C SER A 147 7.31 11.60 14.49
N ARG A 148 8.50 11.45 15.08
CA ARG A 148 9.41 12.58 15.34
C ARG A 148 9.94 13.23 14.06
N SER A 149 10.24 12.43 13.04
CA SER A 149 10.72 12.90 11.75
C SER A 149 9.69 13.79 11.07
N LEU A 150 8.43 13.34 11.03
CA LEU A 150 7.31 14.10 10.46
C LEU A 150 7.11 15.44 11.19
N ALA A 151 7.08 15.41 12.52
CA ALA A 151 6.91 16.63 13.35
C ALA A 151 8.09 17.61 13.23
N SER A 152 9.29 17.12 12.92
CA SER A 152 10.47 17.96 12.72
C SER A 152 10.55 18.56 11.31
N LYS A 153 10.01 17.86 10.31
CA LYS A 153 10.12 18.22 8.88
C LYS A 153 9.00 19.19 8.45
N TYR A 154 7.81 19.08 9.03
CA TYR A 154 6.60 19.82 8.62
C TYR A 154 6.02 20.66 9.75
#